data_AF-A0A352RF21-F1
#
_entry.id   AF-A0A352RF21-F1
#
_cell.length_a   1.000
_cell.length_b   1.000
_cell.length_c   1.000
_cell.angle_alpha   90.00
_cell.angle_beta   90.00
_cell.angle_gamma   90.00
#
_symmetry.space_group_name_H-M   'P 1'
#
loop_
_entity.id
_entity.type
_entity.pdbx_description
1 polymer ?
#
loop_
_entity_poly.entity_id
_entity_poly.type
_entity_poly.pdbx_seq_one_letter_code
_entity_poly.pdbx_strand_id
1 'polypeptide(L)' 'METVSFKKMEDGTKEEYAFLEPLYIQCREGIPEMLLGLLKRMQGDRLGYQIDRYQHSLQTATR' A
#
# COMPACT_ATOMS: atom_id res chain seq x y z
N MET A 1 15.55 -8.31 13.33
CA MET A 1 15.09 -8.43 11.94
C MET A 1 16.23 -7.93 11.08
N GLU A 2 16.67 -8.70 10.09
CA GLU A 2 17.76 -8.28 9.20
C GLU A 2 17.28 -7.18 8.24
N THR A 3 18.19 -6.28 7.86
CA THR A 3 17.90 -5.12 7.01
C THR A 3 19.02 -4.92 6.00
N VAL A 4 18.66 -4.47 4.81
CA VAL A 4 19.61 -3.98 3.81
C VAL A 4 20.30 -2.69 4.30
N SER A 5 21.44 -2.36 3.71
CA SER A 5 22.25 -1.19 4.09
C SER A 5 21.91 0.07 3.30
N PHE A 6 21.38 -0.07 2.08
CA PHE A 6 21.02 1.06 1.22
C PHE A 6 19.86 1.88 1.81
N LYS A 7 19.90 3.20 1.59
CA LYS A 7 18.78 4.12 1.89
C LYS A 7 18.04 4.57 0.63
N LYS A 8 18.75 4.70 -0.48
CA LYS A 8 18.16 4.95 -1.80
C LYS A 8 18.19 3.65 -2.59
N MET A 9 17.12 3.38 -3.34
CA MET A 9 17.02 2.17 -4.17
C MET A 9 18.16 2.10 -5.21
N GLU A 10 18.61 3.24 -5.74
CA GLU A 10 19.73 3.31 -6.70
C GLU A 10 21.07 2.81 -6.13
N ASP A 11 21.23 2.84 -4.80
CA ASP A 11 22.45 2.41 -4.12
C ASP A 11 22.43 0.91 -3.75
N GLY A 12 21.36 0.19 -4.06
CA GLY A 12 21.17 -1.21 -3.67
C GLY A 12 22.03 -2.20 -4.47
N THR A 13 22.58 -3.20 -3.79
CA THR A 13 23.35 -4.28 -4.41
C THR A 13 22.46 -5.43 -4.88
N LYS A 14 22.98 -6.27 -5.79
CA LYS A 14 22.27 -7.45 -6.28
C LYS A 14 21.92 -8.40 -5.13
N GLU A 15 22.83 -8.58 -4.18
CA GLU A 15 22.69 -9.46 -3.03
C GLU A 15 21.60 -8.96 -2.08
N GLU A 16 21.54 -7.65 -1.84
CA GLU A 16 20.47 -7.02 -1.05
C GLU A 16 19.10 -7.18 -1.73
N TYR A 17 19.02 -7.01 -3.05
CA TYR A 17 17.78 -7.25 -3.78
C TYR A 17 17.36 -8.72 -3.78
N ALA A 18 18.31 -9.66 -3.89
CA ALA A 18 18.04 -11.09 -3.78
C ALA A 18 17.52 -11.47 -2.37
N PHE A 19 18.02 -10.81 -1.32
CA PHE A 19 17.50 -10.95 0.03
C PHE A 19 16.06 -10.42 0.16
N LEU A 20 15.75 -9.28 -0.47
CA LEU A 20 14.42 -8.65 -0.39
C LEU A 20 13.35 -9.36 -1.24
N GLU A 21 13.73 -9.97 -2.36
CA GLU A 21 12.80 -10.60 -3.32
C GLU A 21 11.79 -11.59 -2.68
N PRO A 22 12.19 -12.59 -1.87
CA PRO A 22 11.22 -13.48 -1.24
C PRO A 22 10.28 -12.77 -0.26
N LEU A 23 10.74 -11.73 0.44
CA LEU A 23 9.92 -10.91 1.33
C LEU A 23 8.87 -10.12 0.53
N TYR A 24 9.24 -9.60 -0.63
CA TYR A 24 8.30 -8.92 -1.52
C TYR A 24 7.27 -9.89 -2.11
N ILE A 25 7.66 -11.10 -2.48
CA ILE A 25 6.73 -12.12 -3.01
C ILE A 25 5.66 -12.45 -1.95
N GLN A 26 6.06 -12.64 -0.69
CA GLN A 26 5.12 -12.88 0.41
C GLN A 26 4.15 -11.70 0.61
N CYS A 27 4.63 -10.46 0.49
CA CYS A 27 3.77 -9.28 0.55
C CYS A 27 2.83 -9.17 -0.65
N ARG A 28 3.26 -9.61 -1.84
CA ARG A 28 2.55 -9.40 -3.12
C ARG A 28 1.16 -10.00 -3.13
N GLU A 29 1.00 -11.21 -2.59
CA GLU A 29 -0.28 -11.90 -2.60
C GLU A 29 -1.36 -11.18 -1.78
N GLY A 30 -0.99 -10.45 -0.73
CA GLY A 30 -1.92 -9.70 0.12
C GLY A 30 -2.13 -8.23 -0.27
N ILE A 31 -1.51 -7.77 -1.36
CA ILE A 31 -1.66 -6.37 -1.81
C ILE A 31 -3.11 -6.01 -2.11
N PRO A 32 -3.90 -6.83 -2.85
CA PRO A 32 -5.29 -6.49 -3.14
C PRO A 32 -6.12 -6.31 -1.86
N GLU A 33 -6.01 -7.23 -0.91
CA GLU A 33 -6.70 -7.18 0.37
C GLU A 33 -6.28 -5.97 1.20
N MET A 34 -4.99 -5.66 1.22
CA MET A 34 -4.45 -4.48 1.89
C MET A 34 -5.03 -3.19 1.29
N LEU A 35 -5.04 -3.08 -0.05
CA LEU A 35 -5.55 -1.90 -0.75
C LEU A 35 -7.04 -1.70 -0.46
N LEU A 36 -7.83 -2.77 -0.55
CA LEU A 36 -9.26 -2.73 -0.21
C LEU A 36 -9.49 -2.42 1.28
N GLY A 37 -8.63 -2.93 2.16
CA GLY A 37 -8.66 -2.61 3.59
C GLY A 37 -8.39 -1.13 3.86
N LEU A 38 -7.41 -0.53 3.17
CA LEU A 38 -7.13 0.91 3.26
C LEU A 38 -8.29 1.75 2.76
N LEU A 39 -8.89 1.38 1.62
CA LEU A 39 -10.08 2.03 1.10
C LEU A 39 -11.23 1.98 2.13
N LYS A 40 -11.53 0.80 2.69
CA LYS A 40 -12.59 0.65 3.71
C LYS A 40 -12.34 1.50 4.96
N ARG A 41 -11.08 1.68 5.39
CA ARG A 41 -10.73 2.55 6.52
C ARG A 41 -11.02 4.03 6.28
N MET A 42 -11.33 4.44 5.06
CA MET A 42 -11.75 5.82 4.74
C MET A 42 -13.23 6.08 5.10
N GLN A 43 -13.97 5.05 5.54
CA GLN A 43 -15.30 5.21 6.11
C GLN A 43 -15.21 6.01 7.42
N GLY A 44 -16.09 6.98 7.62
CA GLY A 44 -16.09 7.76 8.86
C GLY A 44 -16.67 9.16 8.71
N ASP A 45 -16.08 10.10 9.44
CA ASP A 45 -16.62 11.46 9.56
C ASP A 45 -16.76 12.15 8.22
N ARG A 46 -17.93 12.73 8.02
CA ARG A 46 -18.23 13.51 6.82
C ARG A 46 -17.68 14.92 6.89
N LEU A 47 -17.23 15.41 8.05
CA LEU A 47 -16.67 16.76 8.21
C LEU A 47 -17.57 17.87 7.61
N GLY A 48 -18.89 17.69 7.65
CA GLY A 48 -19.87 18.61 7.04
C GLY A 48 -20.21 18.35 5.56
N TYR A 49 -19.55 17.41 4.89
CA TYR A 49 -19.91 16.94 3.55
C TYR A 49 -21.14 16.01 3.56
N GLN A 50 -21.76 15.81 2.40
CA GLN A 50 -22.91 14.92 2.27
C GLN A 50 -22.53 13.44 2.35
N ILE A 51 -21.33 13.09 1.90
CA ILE A 51 -20.77 11.73 1.89
C ILE A 51 -19.35 11.73 2.44
N ASP A 52 -18.87 10.57 2.88
CA ASP A 52 -17.54 10.44 3.45
C ASP A 52 -16.43 10.24 2.40
N ARG A 53 -15.18 10.13 2.87
CA ARG A 53 -14.03 9.94 1.98
C ARG A 53 -14.09 8.63 1.22
N TYR A 54 -14.58 7.56 1.84
CA TYR A 54 -14.77 6.26 1.17
C TYR A 54 -15.70 6.39 -0.04
N GLN A 55 -16.86 7.02 0.14
CA GLN A 55 -17.84 7.21 -0.93
C GLN A 55 -17.30 8.09 -2.06
N HIS A 56 -16.54 9.16 -1.74
CA HIS A 56 -15.86 9.95 -2.76
C HIS A 56 -14.85 9.13 -3.57
N SER A 57 -14.06 8.26 -2.92
CA SER A 57 -13.13 7.37 -3.62
C SER A 57 -13.85 6.40 -4.57
N LEU A 58 -15.02 5.87 -4.19
CA LEU A 58 -15.81 5.01 -5.07
C LEU A 58 -16.33 5.75 -6.31
N GLN A 59 -16.75 7.01 -6.17
CA GLN A 59 -17.23 7.82 -7.30
C GLN A 59 -16.15 8.03 -8.37
N THR A 60 -14.89 8.19 -7.97
CA THR A 60 -13.77 8.34 -8.92
C THR A 60 -13.42 7.03 -9.61
N ALA A 61 -13.58 5.89 -8.93
CA ALA A 61 -13.24 4.57 -9.47
C ALA A 61 -14.20 4.10 -10.59
N THR A 62 -15.38 4.68 -10.70
CA THR A 62 -16.42 4.29 -11.67
C THR A 62 -16.65 5.30 -12.80
N ARG A 63 -15.74 6.27 -12.99
CA ARG A 63 -15.80 7.27 -14.07
C ARG A 63 -15.02 6.84 -15.30
#